data_AF-A0A0D0FSZ9-F1
#
_entry.id   AF-A0A0D0FSZ9-F1
#
_cell.length_a   1.000
_cell.length_b   1.000
_cell.length_c   1.000
_cell.angle_alpha   90.00
_cell.angle_beta   90.00
_cell.angle_gamma   90.00
#
_symmetry.space_group_name_H-M   'P 1'
#
loop_
_entity.id
_entity.type
_entity.pdbx_description
1 polymer ?
#
loop_
_entity_poly.entity_id
_entity_poly.type
_entity_poly.pdbx_seq_one_letter_code
_entity_poly.pdbx_strand_id
1 'polypeptide(L)'
;MTIEGMLNKVKSIDLPNAVPDIIMQTKADMILLNQIQLYNHGIDANGNLLTPYKSDSYARKKFSRNPGPGFGQPDLKDTGEFYQDYTLSANRTDYELDSSNMKSSALKKHYGDAIFGLTKDNKKVYALGVFYSAIQRYITFKTGLTFR
;
A
#
# COMPACT_ATOMS: atom_id res chain seq x y z
N MET A 1 -27.79 -25.74 10.97
CA MET A 1 -26.49 -25.53 11.62
C MET A 1 -26.72 -25.62 13.12
N THR A 2 -25.99 -26.48 13.84
CA THR A 2 -26.10 -26.55 15.31
C THR A 2 -25.16 -25.52 15.95
N ILE A 3 -25.45 -25.13 17.19
CA ILE A 3 -24.57 -24.24 17.98
C ILE A 3 -23.16 -24.83 18.09
N GLU A 4 -23.07 -26.14 18.33
CA GLU A 4 -21.81 -26.88 18.40
C GLU A 4 -21.04 -26.87 17.07
N GLY A 5 -21.73 -27.09 15.95
CA GLY A 5 -21.11 -27.03 14.62
C GLY A 5 -20.58 -25.63 14.31
N MET A 6 -21.30 -24.57 14.73
CA MET A 6 -20.85 -23.20 14.58
C MET A 6 -19.63 -22.88 15.46
N LEU A 7 -19.65 -23.33 16.72
CA LEU A 7 -18.55 -23.18 17.65
C LEU A 7 -17.27 -23.84 17.13
N ASN A 8 -17.39 -25.06 16.58
CA ASN A 8 -16.27 -25.79 16.01
C ASN A 8 -15.67 -25.07 14.78
N LYS A 9 -16.51 -24.50 13.92
CA LYS A 9 -16.05 -23.69 12.78
C LYS A 9 -15.32 -22.43 13.23
N VAL A 10 -15.83 -21.70 14.23
CA VAL A 10 -15.15 -20.50 14.76
C VAL A 10 -13.81 -20.87 15.40
N LYS A 11 -13.76 -21.94 16.19
CA LYS A 11 -12.51 -22.45 16.80
C LYS A 11 -11.48 -22.90 15.78
N SER A 12 -11.91 -23.31 14.58
CA SER A 12 -11.00 -23.71 13.49
C SER A 12 -10.37 -22.53 12.75
N ILE A 13 -10.78 -21.29 13.03
CA ILE A 13 -10.20 -20.10 12.42
C ILE A 13 -8.82 -19.85 13.02
N ASP A 14 -7.81 -19.87 12.18
CA ASP A 14 -6.44 -19.49 12.52
C ASP A 14 -6.08 -18.18 11.81
N LEU A 15 -6.57 -17.07 12.38
CA LEU A 15 -6.33 -15.74 11.83
C LEU A 15 -4.83 -15.42 11.71
N PRO A 16 -3.97 -15.65 12.73
CA PRO A 16 -2.55 -15.33 12.62
C PRO A 16 -1.87 -15.97 11.41
N ASN A 17 -2.26 -17.19 11.04
CA ASN A 17 -1.72 -17.88 9.88
C ASN A 17 -2.36 -17.43 8.55
N ALA A 18 -3.58 -16.90 8.58
CA ALA A 18 -4.28 -16.41 7.38
C ALA A 18 -3.96 -14.94 7.03
N VAL A 19 -3.56 -14.13 8.02
CA VAL A 19 -3.29 -12.69 7.83
C VAL A 19 -2.32 -12.39 6.68
N PRO A 20 -1.17 -13.09 6.52
CA PRO A 20 -0.24 -12.82 5.42
C PRO A 20 -0.91 -12.99 4.07
N ASP A 21 -1.66 -14.09 3.88
CA ASP A 21 -2.37 -14.37 2.63
C ASP A 21 -3.47 -13.33 2.35
N ILE A 22 -4.17 -12.88 3.40
CA ILE A 22 -5.20 -11.83 3.27
C ILE A 22 -4.55 -10.51 2.83
N ILE A 23 -3.41 -10.12 3.43
CA ILE A 23 -2.66 -8.93 3.02
C ILE A 23 -2.21 -9.05 1.56
N MET A 24 -1.72 -10.23 1.16
CA MET A 24 -1.30 -10.49 -0.22
C MET A 24 -2.47 -10.44 -1.22
N GLN A 25 -3.67 -10.87 -0.83
CA GLN A 25 -4.87 -10.74 -1.66
C GLN A 25 -5.28 -9.28 -1.89
N THR A 26 -5.04 -8.40 -0.92
CA THR A 26 -5.33 -6.96 -0.99
C THR A 26 -4.09 -6.13 -1.37
N LYS A 27 -3.06 -6.77 -1.94
CA LYS A 27 -1.81 -6.14 -2.36
C LYS A 27 -2.03 -4.92 -3.27
N ALA A 28 -2.95 -5.04 -4.23
CA ALA A 28 -3.21 -3.98 -5.21
C ALA A 28 -3.69 -2.68 -4.54
N ASP A 29 -4.59 -2.78 -3.57
CA ASP A 29 -5.09 -1.62 -2.82
C ASP A 29 -3.99 -0.95 -2.00
N MET A 30 -3.13 -1.75 -1.37
CA MET A 30 -2.02 -1.23 -0.58
C MET A 30 -1.01 -0.48 -1.47
N ILE A 31 -0.64 -1.05 -2.63
CA ILE A 31 0.23 -0.40 -3.60
C ILE A 31 -0.40 0.90 -4.11
N LEU A 32 -1.70 0.85 -4.46
CA LEU A 32 -2.41 2.02 -4.95
C LEU A 32 -2.42 3.16 -3.93
N LEU A 33 -2.64 2.86 -2.65
CA LEU A 33 -2.60 3.88 -1.60
C LEU A 33 -1.21 4.51 -1.45
N ASN A 34 -0.12 3.73 -1.52
CA ASN A 34 1.25 4.29 -1.53
C ASN A 34 1.48 5.16 -2.78
N GLN A 35 1.07 4.71 -3.96
CA GLN A 35 1.23 5.48 -5.19
C GLN A 35 0.44 6.80 -5.15
N ILE A 36 -0.78 6.79 -4.62
CA ILE A 36 -1.61 7.98 -4.48
C ILE A 36 -0.95 9.02 -3.57
N GLN A 37 -0.42 8.62 -2.40
CA GLN A 37 0.24 9.60 -1.52
C GLN A 37 1.52 10.19 -2.13
N LEU A 38 2.30 9.38 -2.85
CA LEU A 38 3.50 9.86 -3.53
C LEU A 38 3.14 10.82 -4.67
N TYR A 39 2.11 10.47 -5.45
CA TYR A 39 1.74 11.23 -6.63
C TYR A 39 0.96 12.50 -6.30
N ASN A 40 -0.10 12.42 -5.50
CA ASN A 40 -1.01 13.55 -5.24
C ASN A 40 -0.49 14.51 -4.17
N HIS A 41 0.27 13.99 -3.21
CA HIS A 41 0.70 14.78 -2.05
C HIS A 41 2.22 14.94 -1.98
N GLY A 42 2.98 14.15 -2.75
CA GLY A 42 4.43 14.18 -2.68
C GLY A 42 4.92 13.80 -1.28
N ILE A 43 4.27 12.84 -0.59
CA ILE A 43 4.66 12.43 0.77
C ILE A 43 5.06 10.97 0.87
N ASP A 44 6.07 10.72 1.70
CA ASP A 44 6.55 9.38 2.07
C ASP A 44 5.62 8.72 3.13
N ALA A 45 5.91 7.48 3.52
CA ALA A 45 5.16 6.71 4.52
C ALA A 45 5.22 7.29 5.94
N ASN A 46 6.19 8.17 6.22
CA ASN A 46 6.24 8.92 7.47
C ASN A 46 5.41 10.21 7.41
N GLY A 47 4.89 10.56 6.22
CA GLY A 47 4.14 11.79 5.96
C GLY A 47 5.02 13.00 5.66
N ASN A 48 6.32 12.81 5.43
CA ASN A 48 7.24 13.88 5.07
C ASN A 48 7.13 14.19 3.58
N LEU A 49 7.22 15.48 3.23
CA LEU A 49 7.30 15.90 1.84
C LEU A 49 8.58 15.38 1.19
N LEU A 50 8.45 14.90 -0.04
CA LEU A 50 9.57 14.58 -0.90
C LEU A 50 10.32 15.86 -1.26
N THR A 51 11.64 15.77 -1.29
CA THR A 51 12.51 16.89 -1.72
C THR A 51 12.13 17.30 -3.15
N PRO A 52 11.82 18.58 -3.40
CA PRO A 52 11.47 19.05 -4.74
C PRO A 52 12.67 19.04 -5.69
N TYR A 53 12.41 19.22 -6.98
CA TYR A 53 13.47 19.38 -7.97
C TYR A 53 14.35 20.58 -7.65
N LYS A 54 15.67 20.40 -7.73
CA LYS A 54 16.67 21.45 -7.44
C LYS A 54 16.67 22.61 -8.43
N SER A 55 16.12 22.42 -9.64
CA SER A 55 16.21 23.38 -10.74
C SER A 55 14.82 23.75 -11.23
N ASP A 56 14.53 25.05 -11.25
CA ASP A 56 13.25 25.58 -11.74
C ASP A 56 13.00 25.26 -13.22
N SER A 57 14.04 25.28 -14.05
CA SER A 57 13.89 24.93 -15.47
C SER A 57 13.53 23.44 -15.61
N TYR A 58 14.12 22.58 -14.77
CA TYR A 58 13.77 21.16 -14.74
C TYR A 58 12.36 20.93 -14.18
N ALA A 59 11.99 21.64 -13.11
CA ALA A 59 10.64 21.61 -12.54
C ALA A 59 9.59 22.05 -13.58
N ARG A 60 9.83 23.13 -14.32
CA ARG A 60 8.96 23.59 -15.41
C ARG A 60 8.83 22.55 -16.50
N LYS A 61 9.95 21.93 -16.93
CA LYS A 61 9.95 20.86 -17.94
C LYS A 61 9.18 19.61 -17.49
N LYS A 62 9.23 19.27 -16.20
CA LYS A 62 8.49 18.14 -15.64
C LYS A 62 7.01 18.46 -15.50
N PHE A 63 6.70 19.61 -14.92
CA PHE A 63 5.33 20.10 -14.77
C PHE A 63 4.61 20.28 -16.11
N SER A 64 5.29 20.75 -17.16
CA SER A 64 4.70 20.88 -18.50
C SER A 64 4.36 19.53 -19.15
N ARG A 65 5.02 18.45 -18.71
CA ARG A 65 4.74 17.08 -19.17
C ARG A 65 3.64 16.43 -18.37
N ASN A 66 3.70 16.60 -17.05
CA ASN A 66 2.69 16.10 -16.13
C ASN A 66 2.50 17.08 -14.96
N PRO A 67 1.41 17.87 -14.97
CA PRO A 67 1.14 18.81 -13.89
C PRO A 67 0.53 18.14 -12.65
N GLY A 68 0.14 16.86 -12.74
CA GLY A 68 -0.60 16.16 -11.68
C GLY A 68 0.06 16.18 -10.30
N PRO A 69 1.37 15.91 -10.17
CA PRO A 69 2.06 16.00 -8.89
C PRO A 69 2.19 17.41 -8.31
N GLY A 70 1.96 18.44 -9.11
CA GLY A 70 2.21 19.83 -8.75
C GLY A 70 3.60 20.34 -9.14
N PHE A 71 3.77 21.65 -9.17
CA PHE A 71 5.01 22.28 -9.59
C PHE A 71 6.16 22.00 -8.59
N GLY A 72 7.31 21.56 -9.11
CA GLY A 72 8.49 21.23 -8.30
C GLY A 72 8.44 19.87 -7.62
N GLN A 73 7.28 19.22 -7.56
CA GLN A 73 7.13 17.90 -6.96
C GLN A 73 7.69 16.80 -7.86
N PRO A 74 8.39 15.80 -7.30
CA PRO A 74 8.90 14.67 -8.08
C PRO A 74 7.76 13.87 -8.71
N ASP A 75 7.71 13.85 -10.05
CA ASP A 75 6.85 12.92 -10.77
C ASP A 75 7.49 11.52 -10.80
N LEU A 76 7.09 10.67 -9.85
CA LEU A 76 7.48 9.27 -9.79
C LEU A 76 6.63 8.37 -10.71
N LYS A 77 5.62 8.95 -11.38
CA LYS A 77 4.72 8.27 -12.32
C LYS A 77 5.07 8.54 -13.79
N ASP A 78 5.98 9.46 -14.11
CA ASP A 78 6.32 9.95 -15.48
C ASP A 78 6.18 8.87 -16.58
N THR A 79 6.87 7.73 -16.45
CA THR A 79 6.76 6.58 -17.38
C THR A 79 5.92 5.40 -16.87
N GLY A 80 5.46 5.46 -15.61
CA GLY A 80 4.75 4.38 -14.93
C GLY A 80 5.63 3.20 -14.51
N GLU A 81 6.84 3.05 -15.06
CA GLU A 81 7.76 1.94 -14.80
C GLU A 81 8.04 1.73 -13.31
N PHE A 82 8.29 2.81 -12.58
CA PHE A 82 8.57 2.72 -11.14
C PHE A 82 7.37 2.12 -10.37
N TYR A 83 6.15 2.46 -10.78
CA TYR A 83 4.91 2.01 -10.17
C TYR A 83 4.50 0.59 -10.60
N GLN A 84 4.96 0.11 -11.76
CA GLN A 84 4.64 -1.23 -12.26
C GLN A 84 5.37 -2.34 -11.49
N ASP A 85 6.59 -2.07 -11.03
CA ASP A 85 7.46 -3.08 -10.43
C ASP A 85 7.29 -3.22 -8.91
N TYR A 86 6.17 -2.74 -8.35
CA TYR A 86 5.92 -2.80 -6.92
C TYR A 86 5.69 -4.24 -6.42
N THR A 87 6.40 -4.58 -5.35
CA THR A 87 6.29 -5.85 -4.65
C THR A 87 5.75 -5.64 -3.25
N LEU A 88 5.05 -6.66 -2.76
CA LEU A 88 4.59 -6.73 -1.37
C LEU A 88 5.01 -8.11 -0.88
N SER A 89 5.67 -8.14 0.26
CA SER A 89 5.89 -9.35 1.04
C SER A 89 5.14 -9.19 2.36
N ALA A 90 4.58 -10.28 2.87
CA ALA A 90 3.90 -10.29 4.16
C ALA A 90 4.27 -11.56 4.91
N ASN A 91 4.48 -11.42 6.21
CA ASN A 91 4.66 -12.52 7.14
C ASN A 91 3.69 -12.33 8.33
N ARG A 92 3.82 -13.15 9.37
CA ARG A 92 2.87 -13.15 10.50
C ARG A 92 2.93 -11.89 11.38
N THR A 93 4.05 -11.16 11.35
CA THR A 93 4.26 -9.98 12.19
C THR A 93 4.24 -8.69 11.40
N ASP A 94 4.72 -8.72 10.15
CA ASP A 94 4.99 -7.53 9.37
C ASP A 94 4.73 -7.73 7.87
N TYR A 95 4.69 -6.61 7.15
CA TYR A 95 4.68 -6.57 5.70
C TYR A 95 5.70 -5.53 5.19
N GLU A 96 6.20 -5.73 3.99
CA GLU A 96 7.14 -4.83 3.34
C GLU A 96 6.70 -4.53 1.91
N LEU A 97 6.59 -3.24 1.60
CA LEU A 97 6.44 -2.76 0.23
C LEU A 97 7.82 -2.41 -0.32
N ASP A 98 8.08 -2.82 -1.55
CA ASP A 98 9.30 -2.45 -2.28
C ASP A 98 8.99 -2.33 -3.78
N SER A 99 10.01 -2.12 -4.59
CA SER A 99 9.91 -2.22 -6.04
C SER A 99 11.19 -2.82 -6.62
N SER A 100 11.04 -3.79 -7.54
CA SER A 100 12.19 -4.40 -8.25
C SER A 100 12.77 -3.51 -9.35
N ASN A 101 12.24 -2.30 -9.52
CA ASN A 101 12.74 -1.38 -10.53
C ASN A 101 14.19 -0.95 -10.23
N MET A 102 15.00 -0.80 -11.27
CA MET A 102 16.39 -0.32 -11.14
C MET A 102 16.50 1.06 -10.47
N LYS A 103 15.43 1.88 -10.50
CA LYS A 103 15.38 3.20 -9.87
C LYS A 103 15.15 3.12 -8.36
N SER A 104 14.64 2.00 -7.83
CA SER A 104 14.28 1.85 -6.41
C SER A 104 15.47 2.08 -5.49
N SER A 105 16.63 1.50 -5.78
CA SER A 105 17.83 1.70 -4.94
C SER A 105 18.28 3.17 -4.91
N ALA A 106 18.18 3.88 -6.04
CA ALA A 106 18.52 5.30 -6.11
C ALA A 106 17.50 6.17 -5.35
N LEU A 107 16.21 5.83 -5.45
CA LEU A 107 15.14 6.51 -4.73
C LEU A 107 15.22 6.28 -3.22
N LYS A 108 15.47 5.05 -2.78
CA LYS A 108 15.72 4.72 -1.36
C LYS A 108 16.94 5.47 -0.82
N LYS A 109 18.03 5.57 -1.60
CA LYS A 109 19.20 6.37 -1.21
C LYS A 109 18.88 7.86 -1.07
N HIS A 110 17.94 8.39 -1.87
CA HIS A 110 17.61 9.80 -1.88
C HIS A 110 16.55 10.20 -0.84
N TYR A 111 15.49 9.42 -0.71
CA TYR A 111 14.31 9.71 0.12
C TYR A 111 14.20 8.81 1.36
N GLY A 112 15.03 7.77 1.46
CA GLY A 112 14.92 6.72 2.46
C GLY A 112 13.94 5.61 2.07
N ASP A 113 13.92 4.54 2.87
CA ASP A 113 13.01 3.41 2.66
C ASP A 113 11.54 3.78 2.83
N ALA A 114 11.27 4.87 3.57
CA ALA A 114 9.93 5.40 3.78
C ALA A 114 9.23 5.85 2.49
N ILE A 115 9.92 5.96 1.35
CA ILE A 115 9.25 6.14 0.05
C ILE A 115 8.24 5.01 -0.22
N PHE A 116 8.50 3.81 0.33
CA PHE A 116 7.57 2.70 0.36
C PHE A 116 6.85 2.62 1.70
N GLY A 117 5.57 2.25 1.64
CA GLY A 117 4.72 2.13 2.83
C GLY A 117 3.51 3.06 2.79
N LEU A 118 2.74 3.03 3.87
CA LEU A 118 1.54 3.85 3.99
C LEU A 118 1.71 4.87 5.11
N THR A 119 1.25 6.10 4.89
CA THR A 119 1.07 7.08 5.97
C THR A 119 0.14 6.54 7.05
N LYS A 120 0.17 7.15 8.25
CA LYS A 120 -0.72 6.77 9.35
C LYS A 120 -2.20 6.78 8.94
N ASP A 121 -2.62 7.75 8.14
CA ASP A 121 -4.02 7.84 7.71
C ASP A 121 -4.34 6.85 6.60
N ASN A 122 -3.44 6.63 5.63
CA ASN A 122 -3.63 5.57 4.65
C ASN A 122 -3.62 4.17 5.27
N LYS A 123 -2.86 3.94 6.35
CA LYS A 123 -2.94 2.70 7.14
C LYS A 123 -4.33 2.49 7.72
N LYS A 124 -4.98 3.54 8.24
CA LYS A 124 -6.37 3.45 8.75
C LYS A 124 -7.36 3.18 7.61
N VAL A 125 -7.23 3.87 6.48
CA VAL A 125 -8.07 3.66 5.30
C VAL A 125 -7.96 2.22 4.83
N TYR A 126 -6.74 1.70 4.69
CA TYR A 126 -6.49 0.30 4.35
C TYR A 126 -7.07 -0.65 5.40
N ALA A 127 -6.78 -0.45 6.68
CA ALA A 127 -7.20 -1.34 7.75
C ALA A 127 -8.73 -1.46 7.84
N LEU A 128 -9.44 -0.33 7.81
CA LEU A 128 -10.89 -0.29 8.02
C LEU A 128 -11.68 -0.53 6.74
N GLY A 129 -11.22 -0.03 5.59
CA GLY A 129 -11.95 -0.13 4.33
C GLY A 129 -11.67 -1.44 3.58
N VAL A 130 -10.40 -1.85 3.53
CA VAL A 130 -9.95 -2.94 2.65
C VAL A 130 -9.70 -4.21 3.44
N PHE A 131 -8.83 -4.14 4.44
CA PHE A 131 -8.36 -5.31 5.17
C PHE A 131 -9.45 -5.92 6.04
N TYR A 132 -10.20 -5.09 6.78
CA TYR A 132 -11.34 -5.55 7.58
C TYR A 132 -12.38 -6.28 6.72
N SER A 133 -12.74 -5.71 5.56
CA SER A 133 -13.63 -6.34 4.59
C SER A 133 -13.09 -7.69 4.10
N ALA A 134 -11.78 -7.81 3.91
CA ALA A 134 -11.14 -9.07 3.51
C ALA A 134 -11.17 -10.11 4.64
N ILE A 135 -10.94 -9.72 5.89
CA ILE A 135 -11.12 -10.59 7.06
C ILE A 135 -12.56 -11.08 7.16
N GLN A 136 -13.54 -10.20 7.01
CA GLN A 136 -14.95 -10.58 7.06
C GLN A 136 -15.27 -11.65 6.00
N ARG A 137 -14.82 -11.43 4.74
CA ARG A 137 -14.96 -12.43 3.67
C ARG A 137 -14.29 -13.75 4.02
N TYR A 138 -13.09 -13.72 4.59
CA TYR A 138 -12.39 -14.94 5.03
C TYR A 138 -13.18 -15.69 6.11
N ILE A 139 -13.68 -15.00 7.13
CA ILE A 139 -14.46 -15.63 8.20
C ILE A 139 -15.78 -16.16 7.65
N THR A 140 -16.48 -15.40 6.81
CA THR A 140 -17.71 -15.85 6.13
C THR A 140 -17.46 -17.10 5.30
N PHE A 141 -16.37 -17.15 4.54
CA PHE A 141 -16.02 -18.33 3.76
C PHE A 141 -15.76 -19.56 4.64
N LYS A 142 -15.03 -19.41 5.76
CA LYS A 142 -14.69 -20.51 6.65
C LYS A 142 -15.86 -21.00 7.51
N THR A 143 -16.75 -20.09 7.92
CA THR A 143 -17.77 -20.39 8.94
C THR A 143 -19.20 -20.37 8.42
N GLY A 144 -19.47 -19.59 7.38
CA GLY A 144 -20.81 -19.21 6.95
C GLY A 144 -21.41 -18.03 7.74
N LEU A 145 -20.66 -17.42 8.67
CA LEU A 145 -21.12 -16.25 9.41
C LEU A 145 -21.16 -15.03 8.50
N THR A 146 -22.25 -14.27 8.54
CA THR A 146 -22.39 -13.03 7.79
C THR A 146 -22.29 -11.85 8.73
N PHE A 147 -21.60 -10.81 8.30
CA PHE A 147 -21.45 -9.56 9.03
C PHE A 147 -22.36 -8.53 8.38
N ARG A 148 -23.21 -7.89 9.18
CA ARG A 148 -24.12 -6.81 8.76
C ARG A 148 -23.67 -5.49 9.34
#